data_AF-A0A5C7RP22-F1
#
_entry.id   AF-A0A5C7RP22-F1
#
_cell.length_a   1.000
_cell.length_b   1.000
_cell.length_c   1.000
_cell.angle_alpha   90.00
_cell.angle_beta   90.00
_cell.angle_gamma   90.00
#
_symmetry.space_group_name_H-M   'P 1'
#
loop_
_entity.id
_entity.type
_entity.pdbx_description
1 polymer ?
#
loop_
_entity_poly.entity_id
_entity_poly.type
_entity_poly.pdbx_seq_one_letter_code
_entity_poly.pdbx_strand_id
1 'polypeptide(L)'
;MLETHAGTPDRLRDFARTGDLAGIAALAHSLKAVAGKLSAVEVESLAIQAMYAARMGENSAARLVTALAEAVERMVKALRRVPRRDS
;
A
#
# COMPACT_ATOMS: atom_id res chain seq x y z
N MET A 1 6.54 -0.72 -14.72
CA MET A 1 5.34 -0.77 -13.84
C MET A 1 5.67 -1.28 -12.42
N LEU A 2 6.47 -2.34 -12.24
CA LEU A 2 6.88 -2.82 -10.89
C LEU A 2 7.91 -1.93 -10.18
N GLU A 3 8.80 -1.24 -10.92
CA GLU A 3 9.79 -0.32 -10.34
C GLU A 3 9.15 0.92 -9.70
N THR A 4 8.03 1.38 -10.26
CA THR A 4 7.25 2.52 -9.77
C THR A 4 6.67 2.29 -8.37
N HIS A 5 6.50 1.01 -7.97
CA HIS A 5 5.95 0.63 -6.67
C HIS A 5 7.01 0.18 -5.64
N ALA A 6 8.28 0.09 -6.04
CA ALA A 6 9.35 -0.35 -5.15
C ALA A 6 9.63 0.66 -4.01
N GLY A 7 9.44 1.96 -4.26
CA GLY A 7 9.55 3.02 -3.25
C GLY A 7 8.24 3.35 -2.52
N THR A 8 7.13 2.68 -2.86
CA THR A 8 5.83 2.93 -2.22
C THR A 8 5.80 2.59 -0.73
N PRO A 9 6.39 1.47 -0.26
CA PRO A 9 6.44 1.16 1.18
C PRO A 9 7.19 2.22 1.99
N ASP A 10 8.29 2.75 1.46
CA ASP A 10 9.08 3.78 2.15
C ASP A 10 8.30 5.09 2.31
N ARG A 11 7.60 5.52 1.24
CA ARG A 11 6.70 6.67 1.29
C ARG A 11 5.54 6.49 2.27
N LEU A 12 4.96 5.29 2.34
CA LEU A 12 3.89 4.98 3.30
C LEU A 12 4.39 5.12 4.74
N ARG A 13 5.61 4.65 5.04
CA ARG A 13 6.25 4.80 6.36
C ARG A 13 6.60 6.26 6.66
N ASP A 14 7.06 7.01 5.67
CA ASP A 14 7.34 8.43 5.85
C ASP A 14 6.08 9.22 6.22
N PHE A 15 4.96 9.00 5.51
CA PHE A 15 3.68 9.62 5.86
C PHE A 15 3.18 9.20 7.24
N ALA A 16 3.39 7.95 7.64
CA ALA A 16 3.07 7.49 9.00
C ALA A 16 3.86 8.25 10.07
N ARG A 17 5.16 8.49 9.80
CA ARG A 17 6.07 9.18 10.71
C ARG A 17 5.77 10.67 10.81
N THR A 18 5.43 11.31 9.69
CA THR A 18 5.13 12.75 9.63
C THR A 18 3.67 13.07 9.99
N GLY A 19 2.81 12.05 10.08
CA GLY A 19 1.37 12.24 10.32
C GLY A 19 0.64 12.82 9.12
N ASP A 20 1.19 12.69 7.90
CA ASP A 20 0.58 13.20 6.68
C ASP A 20 -0.62 12.35 6.24
N LEU A 21 -1.76 12.60 6.87
CA LEU A 21 -3.01 11.89 6.59
C LEU A 21 -3.49 12.08 5.13
N ALA A 22 -3.21 13.24 4.52
CA ALA A 22 -3.57 13.50 3.13
C ALA A 22 -2.74 12.62 2.18
N GLY A 23 -1.42 12.54 2.42
CA GLY A 23 -0.50 11.65 1.73
C GLY A 23 -0.89 10.18 1.88
N ILE A 24 -1.26 9.75 3.11
CA ILE A 24 -1.76 8.39 3.38
C ILE A 24 -3.01 8.11 2.53
N ALA A 25 -4.01 8.97 2.57
CA ALA A 25 -5.27 8.75 1.86
C ALA A 25 -5.08 8.67 0.33
N ALA A 26 -4.27 9.55 -0.25
CA ALA A 26 -3.99 9.57 -1.68
C ALA A 26 -3.22 8.32 -2.15
N LEU A 27 -2.18 7.94 -1.41
CA LEU A 27 -1.35 6.78 -1.76
C LEU A 27 -2.11 5.46 -1.55
N ALA A 28 -2.86 5.35 -0.46
CA ALA A 28 -3.73 4.20 -0.21
C ALA A 28 -4.81 4.06 -1.29
N HIS A 29 -5.42 5.16 -1.75
CA HIS A 29 -6.38 5.12 -2.86
C HIS A 29 -5.75 4.57 -4.16
N SER A 30 -4.53 5.01 -4.47
CA SER A 30 -3.79 4.54 -5.65
C SER A 30 -3.45 3.05 -5.54
N LEU A 31 -3.03 2.61 -4.35
CA LEU A 31 -2.71 1.21 -4.07
C LEU A 31 -3.92 0.29 -4.13
N LYS A 32 -5.09 0.74 -3.67
CA LYS A 32 -6.34 0.00 -3.81
C LYS A 32 -6.60 -0.36 -5.28
N ALA A 33 -6.49 0.62 -6.18
CA ALA A 33 -6.74 0.39 -7.60
C ALA A 33 -5.75 -0.60 -8.24
N VAL A 34 -4.48 -0.55 -7.83
CA VAL A 34 -3.45 -1.50 -8.29
C VAL A 34 -3.69 -2.90 -7.71
N ALA A 35 -3.98 -2.98 -6.42
CA ALA A 35 -4.25 -4.24 -5.72
C ALA A 35 -5.47 -4.97 -6.30
N GLY A 36 -6.54 -4.24 -6.63
CA GLY A 36 -7.72 -4.81 -7.28
C GLY A 36 -7.40 -5.43 -8.65
N LYS A 37 -6.52 -4.81 -9.44
CA LYS A 37 -6.06 -5.36 -10.73
C LYS A 37 -5.19 -6.61 -10.57
N LEU A 38 -4.46 -6.71 -9.47
CA LEU A 38 -3.56 -7.83 -9.17
C LEU A 38 -4.24 -8.91 -8.31
N SER A 39 -5.52 -8.74 -7.98
CA SER A 39 -6.26 -9.57 -7.02
C SER A 39 -5.54 -9.75 -5.67
N ALA A 40 -4.78 -8.74 -5.25
CA ALA A 40 -4.05 -8.72 -3.98
C ALA A 40 -4.98 -8.30 -2.83
N VAL A 41 -5.87 -9.20 -2.44
CA VAL A 41 -6.98 -8.95 -1.48
C VAL A 41 -6.48 -8.34 -0.16
N GLU A 42 -5.36 -8.82 0.38
CA GLU A 42 -4.77 -8.27 1.60
C GLU A 42 -4.38 -6.80 1.45
N VAL A 43 -3.68 -6.46 0.35
CA VAL A 43 -3.25 -5.09 0.05
C VAL A 43 -4.45 -4.19 -0.20
N GLU A 44 -5.46 -4.67 -0.92
CA GLU A 44 -6.68 -3.91 -1.19
C GLU A 44 -7.44 -3.59 0.09
N SER A 45 -7.64 -4.58 0.97
CA SER A 45 -8.32 -4.40 2.25
C SER A 45 -7.59 -3.40 3.16
N LEU A 46 -6.26 -3.54 3.30
CA LEU A 46 -5.45 -2.62 4.10
C LEU A 46 -5.44 -1.20 3.50
N ALA A 47 -5.44 -1.08 2.17
CA ALA A 47 -5.51 0.21 1.49
C ALA A 47 -6.85 0.92 1.75
N ILE A 48 -7.95 0.18 1.72
CA ILE A 48 -9.28 0.74 2.05
C ILE A 48 -9.30 1.21 3.50
N GLN A 49 -8.88 0.37 4.44
CA GLN A 49 -8.88 0.70 5.87
C GLN A 49 -7.98 1.91 6.19
N ALA A 50 -6.75 1.93 5.67
CA ALA A 50 -5.82 3.04 5.87
C ALA A 50 -6.36 4.35 5.26
N MET A 51 -6.97 4.29 4.08
CA MET A 51 -7.59 5.46 3.45
C MET A 51 -8.75 6.02 4.28
N TYR A 52 -9.63 5.16 4.80
CA TYR A 52 -10.74 5.61 5.64
C TYR A 52 -10.24 6.20 6.96
N ALA A 53 -9.36 5.50 7.67
CA ALA A 53 -8.76 5.99 8.91
C ALA A 53 -8.08 7.36 8.72
N ALA A 54 -7.33 7.54 7.63
CA ALA A 54 -6.67 8.80 7.33
C ALA A 54 -7.66 9.94 7.02
N ARG A 55 -8.73 9.65 6.26
CA ARG A 55 -9.78 10.64 5.97
C ARG A 55 -10.57 11.06 7.20
N MET A 56 -10.72 10.16 8.17
CA MET A 56 -11.43 10.41 9.42
C MET A 56 -10.53 10.99 10.52
N GLY A 57 -9.22 11.13 10.28
CA GLY A 57 -8.28 11.62 11.29
C GLY A 57 -8.03 10.63 12.42
N GLU A 58 -8.26 9.33 12.19
CA GLU A 58 -8.07 8.32 13.23
C GLU A 58 -6.60 8.05 13.52
N ASN A 59 -6.27 7.90 14.81
CA ASN A 59 -4.94 7.47 15.27
C ASN A 59 -4.54 6.09 14.73
N SER A 60 -5.52 5.28 14.30
CA SER A 60 -5.32 3.97 13.67
C SER A 60 -4.60 4.08 12.31
N ALA A 61 -4.65 5.24 11.64
CA ALA A 61 -4.12 5.45 10.29
C ALA A 61 -2.62 5.12 10.19
N ALA A 62 -1.81 5.54 11.16
CA ALA A 62 -0.37 5.27 11.18
C ALA A 62 -0.04 3.78 11.29
N ARG A 63 -0.83 3.03 12.09
CA ARG A 63 -0.66 1.58 12.21
C ARG A 63 -1.11 0.86 10.94
N LEU A 64 -2.25 1.25 10.38
CA LEU A 64 -2.81 0.66 9.16
C LEU A 64 -1.91 0.90 7.95
N VAL A 65 -1.33 2.10 7.82
CA VAL A 65 -0.43 2.43 6.71
C VAL A 65 0.90 1.70 6.82
N THR A 66 1.40 1.45 8.02
CA THR A 66 2.59 0.62 8.26
C THR A 66 2.33 -0.83 7.83
N ALA A 67 1.20 -1.40 8.23
CA ALA A 67 0.79 -2.74 7.80
C ALA A 67 0.61 -2.82 6.27
N LEU A 68 0.04 -1.78 5.66
CA LEU A 68 -0.08 -1.67 4.21
C LEU A 68 1.29 -1.65 3.52
N ALA A 69 2.28 -0.93 4.06
CA ALA A 69 3.64 -0.89 3.52
C ALA A 69 4.27 -2.28 3.48
N GLU A 70 4.15 -3.05 4.55
CA GLU A 70 4.66 -4.43 4.62
C GLU A 70 3.93 -5.37 3.64
N ALA A 71 2.61 -5.23 3.51
CA ALA A 71 1.83 -6.03 2.56
C ALA A 71 2.24 -5.73 1.11
N VAL A 72 2.48 -4.46 0.78
CA VAL A 72 3.00 -4.05 -0.54
C VAL A 72 4.39 -4.63 -0.79
N GLU A 73 5.30 -4.63 0.19
CA GLU A 73 6.62 -5.27 0.07
C GLU A 73 6.51 -6.76 -0.21
N ARG A 74 5.64 -7.46 0.54
CA ARG A 74 5.37 -8.89 0.30
C ARG A 74 4.86 -9.14 -1.11
N MET A 75 3.89 -8.33 -1.56
CA MET A 75 3.33 -8.41 -2.91
C MET A 75 4.41 -8.19 -3.98
N VAL A 76 5.19 -7.11 -3.89
CA VAL A 76 6.26 -6.81 -4.85
C VAL A 76 7.32 -7.91 -4.86
N LYS A 77 7.69 -8.44 -3.69
CA LYS A 77 8.64 -9.56 -3.57
C LYS A 77 8.08 -10.84 -4.19
N ALA A 78 6.80 -11.14 -4.01
CA ALA A 78 6.13 -12.28 -4.63
C ALA A 78 6.11 -12.14 -6.16
N LEU A 79 5.72 -10.97 -6.69
CA LEU A 79 5.70 -10.69 -8.13
C LEU A 79 7.09 -10.78 -8.78
N ARG A 80 8.14 -10.38 -8.06
CA ARG A 80 9.54 -10.55 -8.53
C ARG A 80 10.02 -11.99 -8.53
N ARG A 81 9.42 -12.85 -7.70
CA ARG A 81 9.78 -14.27 -7.56
C ARG A 81 9.04 -15.19 -8.53
N VAL A 82 7.93 -14.75 -9.10
CA VAL A 82 7.24 -15.50 -10.16
C VAL A 82 8.06 -15.31 -11.44
N PRO A 83 8.80 -16.33 -11.93
CA PRO A 83 9.37 -16.25 -13.27
C PRO A 83 8.20 -16.09 -14.23
N ARG A 84 8.30 -15.13 -15.17
CA ARG A 84 7.33 -15.10 -16.27
C ARG A 84 7.44 -16.45 -16.97
N ARG A 85 6.41 -17.28 -16.82
CA ARG A 85 6.19 -18.39 -17.75
C ARG A 85 5.70 -17.75 -19.04
N ASP A 86 6.64 -17.22 -19.80
CA ASP A 86 6.48 -17.03 -21.23
C ASP A 86 6.67 -18.42 -21.86
N SER A 87 5.57 -19.07 -22.25
CA SER A 87 5.46 -20.10 -23.30
C SER A 87 4.00 -20.44 -23.51
#